data_AF-A0AAD6PN68-F1
#
_entry.id   AF-A0AAD6PN68-F1
#
_cell.length_a   1.000
_cell.length_b   1.000
_cell.length_c   1.000
_cell.angle_alpha   90.00
_cell.angle_beta   90.00
_cell.angle_gamma   90.00
#
_symmetry.space_group_name_H-M   'P 1'
#
loop_
_entity.id
_entity.type
_entity.pdbx_description
1 polymer ?
#
loop_
_entity_poly.entity_id
_entity_poly.type
_entity_poly.pdbx_seq_one_letter_code
_entity_poly.pdbx_strand_id
1 'polypeptide(L)' 'MAHPWPDHFYPLHVAMGAAGENAKAKLVHHSWDNGTLSYASYQFTARK' A
#
# COMPACT_ATOMS: atom_id res chain seq x y z
N MET A 1 -3.37 -14.66 -10.44
CA MET A 1 -2.04 -15.24 -10.19
C MET A 1 -1.12 -14.08 -9.88
N ALA A 2 -0.54 -14.03 -8.67
CA ALA A 2 0.51 -13.07 -8.38
C ALA A 2 1.69 -13.36 -9.32
N HIS A 3 1.98 -12.44 -10.22
CA HIS A 3 3.12 -12.49 -11.12
C HIS A 3 4.14 -11.48 -10.59
N PRO A 4 5.43 -11.80 -10.46
CA PRO A 4 6.41 -10.98 -9.74
C PRO A 4 6.87 -9.79 -10.60
N TRP A 5 5.92 -8.97 -11.01
CA TRP A 5 6.17 -7.70 -11.68
C TRP A 5 6.06 -6.56 -10.67
N PRO A 6 7.03 -5.64 -10.67
CA PRO A 6 7.13 -4.66 -9.60
C PRO A 6 6.09 -3.54 -9.70
N ASP A 7 5.42 -3.38 -10.85
CA ASP A 7 4.37 -2.39 -11.10
C ASP A 7 3.20 -2.47 -10.13
N HIS A 8 2.91 -3.65 -9.58
CA HIS A 8 1.84 -3.83 -8.58
C HIS A 8 2.16 -3.19 -7.22
N PHE A 9 3.45 -2.98 -6.91
CA PHE A 9 3.90 -2.38 -5.65
C PHE A 9 4.47 -0.97 -5.82
N TYR A 10 4.83 -0.55 -7.04
CA TYR A 10 5.35 0.81 -7.27
C TYR A 10 4.42 1.93 -6.78
N PRO A 11 3.09 1.85 -6.96
CA PRO A 11 2.19 2.87 -6.41
C PRO A 11 2.31 3.00 -4.89
N LEU A 12 2.49 1.88 -4.17
CA LEU A 12 2.68 1.90 -2.72
C LEU A 12 4.01 2.59 -2.34
N HIS A 13 5.09 2.30 -3.05
CA HIS A 13 6.40 2.96 -2.81
C HIS A 13 6.33 4.47 -3.07
N VAL A 14 5.67 4.89 -4.15
CA VAL A 14 5.45 6.31 -4.46
C VAL A 14 4.63 6.97 -3.35
N ALA A 15 3.54 6.35 -2.91
CA ALA A 15 2.72 6.88 -1.82
C ALA A 15 3.49 6.99 -0.50
N MET A 16 4.31 5.99 -0.15
CA MET A 16 5.18 6.02 1.04
C MET A 16 6.22 7.14 0.95
N GLY A 17 6.86 7.33 -0.20
CA GLY A 17 7.81 8.42 -0.40
C GLY A 17 7.16 9.80 -0.34
N ALA A 18 5.98 9.95 -0.95
CA ALA A 18 5.23 11.21 -0.96
C ALA A 18 4.63 11.57 0.41
N ALA A 19 4.37 10.59 1.27
CA ALA A 19 3.81 10.83 2.61
C ALA A 19 4.76 11.61 3.54
N GLY A 20 6.06 11.62 3.24
CA GLY A 20 7.08 12.33 4.00
C GLY A 20 7.61 11.57 5.21
N GLU A 21 8.65 12.12 5.83
CA GLU A 21 9.31 11.49 6.98
C GLU A 21 8.35 11.32 8.16
N ASN A 22 8.47 10.19 8.86
CA ASN A 22 7.67 9.85 10.04
C ASN A 22 6.14 9.80 9.81
N ALA A 23 5.68 9.72 8.56
CA ALA A 23 4.28 9.52 8.25
C ALA A 23 3.75 8.24 8.91
N LYS A 24 2.53 8.30 9.42
CA LYS A 24 1.84 7.12 9.98
C LYS A 24 0.96 6.50 8.92
N ALA A 25 1.08 5.19 8.74
CA ALA A 25 0.18 4.41 7.90
C ALA A 25 -0.97 3.83 8.73
N LYS A 26 -2.19 3.94 8.21
CA LYS A 26 -3.38 3.26 8.70
C LYS A 26 -3.88 2.30 7.63
N LEU A 27 -4.05 1.03 7.98
CA LEU A 27 -4.75 0.06 7.14
C LEU A 27 -6.24 0.41 7.12
N VAL A 28 -6.79 0.75 5.96
CA VAL A 28 -8.19 1.17 5.81
C VAL A 28 -9.07 0.06 5.25
N HIS A 29 -8.49 -0.85 4.48
CA HIS A 29 -9.17 -2.04 3.97
C HIS A 29 -8.17 -3.18 3.84
N HIS A 30 -8.61 -4.41 4.10
CA HIS A 30 -7.81 -5.60 3.95
C HIS A 30 -8.70 -6.78 3.60
N SER A 31 -8.55 -7.27 2.38
CA SER A 31 -9.23 -8.46 1.88
C SER A 31 -8.37 -9.12 0.81
N TRP A 32 -8.76 -10.34 0.48
CA TRP A 32 -8.08 -11.19 -0.49
C TRP A 32 -9.11 -11.82 -1.41
N ASP A 33 -8.76 -11.93 -2.69
CA ASP A 33 -9.56 -12.61 -3.70
C ASP A 33 -8.66 -13.52 -4.56
N ASN A 34 -9.27 -14.48 -5.28
CA ASN A 34 -8.60 -15.42 -6.16
C ASN A 34 -7.34 -16.09 -5.52
N GLY A 35 -7.36 -16.26 -4.19
CA GLY A 35 -6.28 -16.78 -3.35
C GLY A 35 -4.96 -15.98 -3.38
N THR A 36 -4.83 -14.94 -4.20
CA THR A 36 -3.55 -14.29 -4.52
C THR A 36 -3.64 -12.79 -4.77
N LEU A 37 -4.86 -12.21 -4.82
CA LEU A 37 -5.08 -10.80 -5.09
C LEU A 37 -5.42 -10.07 -3.79
N SER A 38 -4.48 -9.26 -3.29
CA SER A 38 -4.70 -8.43 -2.10
C SER A 38 -5.34 -7.09 -2.46
N TYR A 39 -6.32 -6.66 -1.68
CA TYR A 39 -6.92 -5.32 -1.73
C TYR A 39 -6.52 -4.46 -0.53
N ALA A 40 -5.33 -4.70 0.03
CA ALA A 40 -4.82 -3.89 1.13
C ALA A 40 -4.75 -2.41 0.72
N SER A 41 -5.46 -1.56 1.45
CA SER A 41 -5.50 -0.12 1.21
C SER A 41 -4.97 0.60 2.44
N TYR A 42 -4.12 1.60 2.22
CA TYR A 42 -3.46 2.34 3.29
C TYR A 42 -3.72 3.84 3.15
N GLN A 43 -3.93 4.49 4.28
CA GLN A 43 -3.93 5.94 4.39
C GLN A 43 -2.67 6.38 5.12
N PHE A 44 -1.95 7.34 4.56
CA PHE A 44 -0.81 7.96 5.21
C PHE A 44 -1.19 9.34 5.76
N THR A 45 -0.79 9.63 7.00
CA THR A 45 -0.98 10.95 7.61
C THR A 45 0.33 11.49 8.14
N ALA A 46 0.54 12.80 7.97
CA ALA A 46 1.67 13.48 8.58
C ALA A 46 1.61 13.36 10.10
N ARG A 47 2.77 13.18 10.73
CA ARG A 47 2.87 13.27 12.18
C ARG A 47 2.70 14.74 12.58
N LYS A 48 1.77 15.01 13.50
CA LYS A 48 1.68 16.32 14.17
C LYS A 48 2.87 16.55 15.07
#